data_AF-A0A178D3D2-F1
#
_entry.id   AF-A0A178D3D2-F1
#
_cell.length_a   1.000
_cell.length_b   1.000
_cell.length_c   1.000
_cell.angle_alpha   90.00
_cell.angle_beta   90.00
_cell.angle_gamma   90.00
#
_symmetry.space_group_name_H-M   'P 1'
#
loop_
_entity.id
_entity.type
_entity.pdbx_description
1 polymer ?
#
loop_
_entity_poly.entity_id
_entity_poly.type
_entity_poly.pdbx_seq_one_letter_code
_entity_poly.pdbx_strand_id
1 'polypeptide(L)'
;METPTVPINFVPAKAGETFKGTLRFHALNGQTVDAKLGDYVTVPPRSPHTFSNPYDQEAKFFNTYTPAFYINYFRLLATMNEQGKPMNPEANRKAMAYFATIGVADDEMQMDKKQFYGDADPSKK
;
A
#
# COMPACT_ATOMS: atom_id res chain seq x y z
N MET A 1 7.32 -7.89 8.37
CA MET A 1 6.02 -7.39 7.88
C MET A 1 5.14 -8.57 7.53
N GLU A 2 3.93 -8.58 8.07
CA GLU A 2 2.93 -9.58 7.73
C GLU A 2 2.32 -9.31 6.35
N THR A 3 1.70 -10.33 5.75
CA THR A 3 1.01 -10.15 4.47
C THR A 3 -0.43 -9.72 4.74
N PRO A 4 -0.89 -8.57 4.21
CA PRO A 4 -2.27 -8.14 4.36
C PRO A 4 -3.26 -9.23 3.94
N THR A 5 -4.35 -9.35 4.70
CA THR A 5 -5.45 -10.30 4.48
C THR A 5 -6.54 -9.71 3.58
N VAL A 6 -6.57 -8.38 3.45
CA VAL A 6 -7.48 -7.64 2.58
C VAL A 6 -7.00 -7.77 1.12
N PRO A 7 -7.88 -8.14 0.17
CA PRO A 7 -7.50 -8.26 -1.24
C PRO A 7 -7.10 -6.92 -1.84
N ILE A 8 -6.08 -6.93 -2.69
CA ILE A 8 -5.66 -5.77 -3.48
C ILE A 8 -6.27 -5.92 -4.88
N ASN A 9 -6.99 -4.90 -5.35
CA ASN A 9 -7.56 -4.89 -6.70
C ASN A 9 -6.90 -3.77 -7.52
N PHE A 10 -6.21 -4.15 -8.60
CA PHE A 10 -5.68 -3.21 -9.57
C PHE A 10 -6.74 -2.94 -10.65
N VAL A 11 -7.17 -1.68 -10.76
CA VAL A 11 -8.11 -1.24 -11.80
C VAL A 11 -7.40 -0.29 -12.77
N PRO A 12 -7.53 -0.48 -14.10
CA PRO A 12 -7.03 0.50 -15.05
C PRO A 12 -7.70 1.85 -14.86
N ALA A 13 -6.92 2.92 -14.83
CA ALA A 13 -7.45 4.28 -14.86
C ALA A 13 -8.20 4.53 -16.18
N LYS A 14 -9.35 5.20 -16.11
CA LYS A 14 -10.13 5.59 -17.29
C LYS A 14 -9.86 7.05 -17.65
N ALA A 15 -9.86 7.37 -18.94
CA ALA A 15 -9.76 8.74 -19.40
C ALA A 15 -10.90 9.59 -18.79
N GLY A 16 -10.54 10.76 -18.25
CA GLY A 16 -11.49 11.66 -17.59
C GLY A 16 -11.80 11.32 -16.12
N GLU A 17 -11.14 10.33 -15.51
CA GLU A 17 -11.25 10.12 -14.06
C GLU A 17 -10.66 11.29 -13.26
N THR A 18 -11.35 11.63 -12.17
CA THR A 18 -10.98 12.72 -11.27
C THR A 18 -10.43 12.18 -9.95
N PHE A 19 -9.59 12.98 -9.30
CA PHE A 19 -9.08 12.72 -7.94
C PHE A 19 -10.12 13.16 -6.91
N LYS A 20 -10.20 12.45 -5.79
CA LYS A 20 -11.12 12.78 -4.69
C LYS A 20 -10.70 12.13 -3.37
N GLY A 21 -11.31 12.59 -2.29
CA GLY A 21 -11.16 12.00 -0.96
C GLY A 21 -9.92 12.51 -0.21
N THR A 22 -9.55 11.76 0.82
CA THR A 22 -8.37 12.03 1.66
C THR A 22 -7.66 10.71 1.90
N LEU A 23 -6.33 10.71 1.86
CA LEU A 23 -5.51 9.53 2.11
C LEU A 23 -4.60 9.79 3.30
N ARG A 24 -4.54 8.83 4.23
CA ARG A 24 -3.61 8.91 5.36
C ARG A 24 -2.30 8.21 5.00
N PHE A 25 -1.21 8.96 5.00
CA PHE A 25 0.15 8.43 4.92
C PHE A 25 0.68 8.18 6.32
N HIS A 26 1.44 7.10 6.47
CA HIS A 26 2.07 6.68 7.72
C HIS A 26 3.57 6.59 7.52
N ALA A 27 4.33 7.08 8.49
CA ALA A 27 5.78 6.96 8.59
C ALA A 27 6.15 6.28 9.91
N LEU A 28 7.45 6.16 10.19
CA LEU A 28 7.95 5.55 11.44
C LEU A 28 7.38 6.24 12.68
N ASN A 29 7.38 5.50 13.80
CA ASN A 29 6.99 6.03 15.11
C ASN A 29 5.56 6.59 15.15
N GLY A 30 4.63 6.01 14.38
CA GLY A 30 3.22 6.39 14.38
C GLY A 30 2.95 7.78 13.78
N GLN A 31 3.90 8.36 13.05
CA GLN A 31 3.70 9.65 12.40
C GLN A 31 2.72 9.51 11.23
N THR A 32 1.72 10.40 11.17
CA THR A 32 0.71 10.37 10.11
C THR A 32 0.51 11.73 9.45
N VAL A 33 0.19 11.72 8.15
CA VAL A 33 -0.20 12.91 7.39
C VAL A 33 -1.46 12.60 6.59
N ASP A 34 -2.49 13.42 6.76
CA ASP A 34 -3.73 13.32 5.98
C ASP A 34 -3.68 14.24 4.76
N ALA A 35 -3.43 13.65 3.58
CA ALA A 35 -3.33 14.35 2.31
C ALA A 35 -4.72 14.47 1.66
N LYS A 36 -5.13 15.71 1.41
CA LYS A 36 -6.43 16.07 0.81
C LYS A 36 -6.27 16.36 -0.69
N LEU A 37 -7.38 16.59 -1.36
CA LEU A 37 -7.38 16.98 -2.77
C LEU A 37 -6.56 18.26 -2.98
N GLY A 38 -5.57 18.19 -3.88
CA GLY A 38 -4.64 19.29 -4.17
C GLY A 38 -3.30 19.18 -3.44
N ASP A 39 -3.20 18.35 -2.40
CA ASP A 39 -1.93 18.09 -1.71
C ASP A 39 -1.02 17.19 -2.56
N TYR A 40 0.28 17.35 -2.38
CA TYR A 40 1.31 16.53 -3.02
C TYR A 40 2.25 15.96 -1.96
N VAL A 41 2.39 14.63 -1.95
CA VAL A 41 3.28 13.91 -1.02
C VAL A 41 4.45 13.34 -1.79
N THR A 42 5.67 13.70 -1.36
CA THR A 42 6.91 13.11 -1.88
C THR A 42 7.47 12.16 -0.84
N VAL A 43 7.77 10.93 -1.25
CA VAL A 43 8.50 9.99 -0.39
C VAL A 43 9.90 9.71 -0.96
N PRO A 44 10.97 10.17 -0.29
CA PRO A 44 12.34 9.93 -0.74
C PRO A 44 12.74 8.45 -0.63
N PRO A 45 13.71 7.98 -1.42
CA PRO A 45 14.29 6.65 -1.27
C PRO A 45 14.74 6.39 0.18
N ARG A 46 14.51 5.17 0.65
CA ARG A 46 14.84 4.71 2.02
C ARG A 46 14.05 5.40 3.15
N SER A 47 12.91 6.01 2.83
CA SER A 47 11.97 6.53 3.85
C SER A 47 10.85 5.51 4.04
N PRO A 48 10.76 4.77 5.15
CA PRO A 48 9.66 3.85 5.40
C PRO A 48 8.32 4.58 5.38
N HIS A 49 7.37 4.04 4.62
CA HIS A 49 6.05 4.63 4.47
C HIS A 49 5.02 3.57 4.08
N THR A 50 3.77 3.87 4.41
CA THR A 50 2.60 3.21 3.83
C THR A 50 1.45 4.21 3.76
N PHE A 51 0.32 3.82 3.18
CA PHE A 51 -0.88 4.63 3.15
C PHE A 51 -2.12 3.79 3.44
N SER A 52 -3.19 4.46 3.84
CA SER A 52 -4.48 3.84 4.09
C SER A 52 -5.61 4.83 3.82
N ASN A 53 -6.81 4.30 3.64
CA ASN A 53 -8.03 5.08 3.62
C ASN A 53 -8.88 4.74 4.86
N PRO A 54 -8.69 5.41 6.02
CA PRO A 54 -9.47 5.18 7.23
C PRO A 54 -10.85 5.87 7.20
N TYR A 55 -11.20 6.53 6.10
CA TYR A 55 -12.41 7.35 5.98
C TYR A 55 -13.57 6.57 5.37
N ASP A 56 -14.79 7.08 5.55
CA ASP A 56 -16.04 6.53 5.03
C ASP A 56 -16.29 6.85 3.54
N GLN A 57 -15.34 7.54 2.90
CA GLN A 57 -15.42 7.94 1.50
C GLN A 57 -14.30 7.30 0.66
N GLU A 58 -14.59 7.05 -0.62
CA GLU A 58 -13.60 6.58 -1.58
C GLU A 58 -12.51 7.65 -1.82
N ALA A 59 -11.24 7.25 -1.76
CA ALA A 59 -10.10 8.06 -2.17
C ALA A 59 -9.58 7.62 -3.53
N LYS A 60 -9.36 8.58 -4.45
CA LYS A 60 -8.71 8.38 -5.75
C LYS A 60 -7.54 9.35 -5.86
N PHE A 61 -6.33 8.82 -6.02
CA PHE A 61 -5.10 9.60 -6.10
C PHE A 61 -4.17 9.07 -7.18
N PHE A 62 -3.23 9.92 -7.61
CA PHE A 62 -2.20 9.55 -8.58
C PHE A 62 -0.86 9.34 -7.86
N ASN A 63 -0.16 8.27 -8.20
CA ASN A 63 1.13 7.95 -7.64
C ASN A 63 2.16 7.76 -8.76
N THR A 64 3.31 8.40 -8.61
CA THR A 64 4.44 8.27 -9.53
C THR A 64 5.61 7.60 -8.83
N TYR A 65 6.37 6.82 -9.59
CA TYR A 65 7.56 6.14 -9.09
C TYR A 65 8.76 6.49 -9.94
N THR A 66 9.85 6.87 -9.27
CA THR A 66 11.15 7.17 -9.89
C THR A 66 12.21 6.35 -9.16
N PRO A 67 13.02 5.53 -9.86
CA PRO A 67 13.03 5.32 -11.31
C PRO A 67 11.81 4.55 -11.81
N ALA A 68 11.46 4.75 -13.09
CA ALA A 68 10.29 4.15 -13.72
C ALA A 68 10.25 2.61 -13.60
N PHE A 69 11.40 1.95 -13.42
CA PHE A 69 11.51 0.49 -13.25
C PHE A 69 10.60 -0.05 -12.13
N TYR A 70 10.41 0.68 -11.04
CA TYR A 70 9.61 0.21 -9.89
C TYR A 70 8.14 -0.03 -10.25
N ILE A 71 7.59 0.63 -11.27
CA ILE A 71 6.19 0.38 -11.69
C ILE A 71 5.96 -1.08 -12.13
N ASN A 72 7.02 -1.78 -12.55
CA ASN A 72 6.94 -3.19 -12.92
C ASN A 72 6.64 -4.10 -11.73
N TYR A 73 6.91 -3.67 -10.49
CA TYR A 73 6.46 -4.36 -9.29
C TYR A 73 4.94 -4.52 -9.28
N PHE A 74 4.21 -3.42 -9.46
CA PHE A 74 2.75 -3.44 -9.49
C PHE A 74 2.19 -4.20 -10.69
N ARG A 75 2.88 -4.16 -11.83
CA ARG A 75 2.51 -4.99 -12.99
C ARG A 75 2.65 -6.48 -12.66
N LEU A 76 3.74 -6.87 -12.01
CA LEU A 76 3.95 -8.26 -11.57
C LEU A 76 2.88 -8.67 -10.56
N LEU A 77 2.60 -7.83 -9.55
CA LEU A 77 1.52 -8.09 -8.60
C LEU A 77 0.18 -8.25 -9.31
N ALA A 78 -0.15 -7.39 -10.28
CA ALA A 78 -1.38 -7.50 -11.06
C ALA A 78 -1.48 -8.82 -11.85
N THR A 79 -0.35 -9.37 -12.34
CA THR A 79 -0.34 -10.69 -12.99
C THR A 79 -0.45 -11.86 -12.03
N MET A 80 0.07 -11.71 -10.80
CA MET A 80 0.04 -12.74 -9.76
C MET A 80 -1.27 -12.75 -8.99
N ASN A 81 -2.00 -11.63 -9.00
CA ASN A 81 -3.23 -11.45 -8.25
C ASN A 81 -4.40 -12.12 -8.95
N GLU A 82 -4.95 -13.15 -8.30
CA GLU A 82 -6.28 -13.67 -8.64
C GLU A 82 -7.33 -12.79 -7.97
N GLN A 83 -8.24 -12.21 -8.76
CA GLN A 83 -9.29 -11.32 -8.24
C GLN A 83 -10.02 -11.95 -7.05
N GLY A 84 -10.07 -11.23 -5.93
CA GLY A 84 -10.78 -11.65 -4.72
C GLY A 84 -10.04 -12.65 -3.83
N LYS A 85 -8.79 -13.03 -4.14
CA LYS A 85 -7.98 -13.91 -3.28
C LYS A 85 -6.76 -13.19 -2.68
N PRO A 86 -6.43 -13.44 -1.40
CA PRO A 86 -5.16 -13.00 -0.84
C PRO A 86 -3.97 -13.63 -1.57
N MET A 87 -2.88 -12.86 -1.76
CA MET A 87 -1.68 -13.38 -2.39
C MET A 87 -0.96 -14.41 -1.51
N ASN A 88 -0.30 -15.38 -2.14
CA ASN A 88 0.62 -16.29 -1.45
C ASN A 88 1.76 -15.47 -0.79
N PRO A 89 2.01 -15.61 0.52
CA PRO A 89 3.03 -14.83 1.23
C PRO A 89 4.46 -15.00 0.71
N GLU A 90 4.84 -16.20 0.30
CA GLU A 90 6.18 -16.48 -0.23
C GLU A 90 6.36 -15.83 -1.62
N ALA A 91 5.36 -15.97 -2.49
CA ALA A 91 5.36 -15.33 -3.80
C ALA A 91 5.43 -13.79 -3.67
N ASN A 92 4.68 -13.22 -2.72
CA ASN A 92 4.71 -11.78 -2.45
C ASN A 92 6.10 -11.33 -1.97
N ARG A 93 6.73 -12.04 -1.04
CA ARG A 93 8.11 -11.73 -0.58
C ARG A 93 9.12 -11.79 -1.73
N LYS A 94 8.99 -12.79 -2.62
CA LYS A 94 9.85 -12.91 -3.79
C LYS A 94 9.64 -11.77 -4.78
N ALA A 95 8.40 -11.36 -5.02
CA ALA A 95 8.08 -10.20 -5.85
C ALA A 95 8.67 -8.90 -5.26
N MET A 96 8.51 -8.66 -3.96
CA MET A 96 9.10 -7.53 -3.25
C MET A 96 10.63 -7.46 -3.43
N ALA A 97 11.31 -8.60 -3.30
CA ALA A 97 12.77 -8.68 -3.43
C ALA A 97 13.27 -8.29 -4.84
N TYR A 98 12.54 -8.63 -5.91
CA TYR A 98 12.91 -8.26 -7.28
C TYR A 98 12.89 -6.75 -7.55
N PHE A 99 12.18 -5.98 -6.74
CA PHE A 99 12.01 -4.54 -6.92
C PHE A 99 12.52 -3.72 -5.73
N ALA A 100 13.42 -4.30 -4.91
CA ALA A 100 13.99 -3.65 -3.73
C ALA A 100 12.92 -3.07 -2.78
N THR A 101 11.77 -3.73 -2.68
CA THR A 101 10.71 -3.37 -1.73
C THR A 101 11.01 -4.06 -0.41
N ILE A 102 11.36 -3.28 0.61
CA ILE A 102 11.76 -3.80 1.93
C ILE A 102 10.65 -3.47 2.92
N GLY A 103 10.05 -4.50 3.52
CA GLY A 103 9.06 -4.31 4.57
C GLY A 103 9.74 -3.94 5.90
N VAL A 104 9.18 -2.95 6.58
CA VAL A 104 9.50 -2.63 7.98
C VAL A 104 8.53 -3.36 8.92
N ALA A 105 8.93 -3.63 10.14
CA ALA A 105 8.07 -4.30 11.12
C ALA A 105 6.95 -3.35 11.60
N ASP A 106 5.77 -3.92 11.87
CA ASP A 106 4.55 -3.14 12.15
C ASP A 106 4.63 -2.40 13.49
N ASP A 107 5.39 -2.93 14.44
CA ASP A 107 5.72 -2.34 15.73
C ASP A 107 6.63 -1.12 15.58
N GLU A 108 7.63 -1.17 14.69
CA GLU A 108 8.46 0.00 14.34
C GLU A 108 7.64 1.11 13.67
N MET A 109 6.68 0.72 12.83
CA MET A 109 5.75 1.65 12.19
C MET A 109 4.66 2.16 13.16
N GLN A 110 4.41 1.47 14.28
CA GLN A 110 3.33 1.71 15.24
C GLN A 110 1.94 1.80 14.58
N MET A 111 1.65 0.88 13.67
CA MET A 111 0.41 0.87 12.89
C MET A 111 -0.79 0.37 13.70
N ASP A 112 -1.97 0.90 13.41
CA ASP A 112 -3.24 0.26 13.84
C ASP A 112 -3.43 -1.06 13.09
N LYS A 113 -3.04 -2.17 13.72
CA LYS A 113 -3.15 -3.51 13.12
C LYS A 113 -4.58 -3.88 12.74
N LYS A 114 -5.58 -3.43 13.51
CA LYS A 114 -6.99 -3.74 13.23
C LYS A 114 -7.42 -3.11 11.90
N GLN A 115 -6.94 -1.90 11.63
CA GLN A 115 -7.22 -1.20 10.37
C GLN A 115 -6.64 -1.95 9.15
N PHE A 116 -5.42 -2.52 9.26
CA PHE A 116 -4.72 -3.13 8.12
C PHE A 116 -5.01 -4.62 7.91
N TYR A 117 -5.33 -5.35 8.99
CA TYR A 117 -5.49 -6.80 8.97
C TYR A 117 -6.92 -7.27 9.33
N GLY A 118 -7.79 -6.35 9.73
CA GLY A 118 -9.13 -6.65 10.23
C GLY A 118 -9.10 -7.30 11.63
N ASP A 119 -10.16 -8.03 11.97
CA ASP A 119 -10.23 -8.80 13.24
C ASP A 119 -9.42 -10.11 13.20
N ALA A 120 -8.74 -10.42 12.08
CA ALA A 120 -7.92 -11.60 11.97
C ALA A 120 -6.67 -11.43 12.85
N ASP A 121 -6.47 -12.36 13.78
CA ASP A 121 -5.33 -12.36 14.68
C ASP A 121 -4.02 -12.54 13.89
N PRO A 122 -3.16 -11.49 13.83
CA PRO A 122 -1.90 -11.53 13.09
C PRO A 122 -0.93 -12.63 13.59
N SER A 123 -1.11 -13.09 14.85
CA SER A 123 -0.30 -14.15 15.45
C SER A 123 -0.75 -15.58 15.09
N LYS A 124 -1.89 -15.73 14.40
CA LYS A 124 -2.42 -17.03 13.98
C LYS A 124 -2.15 -17.28 12.50
N LYS A 125 -0.88 -17.52 12.15
CA LYS A 125 -0.49 -18.22 10.92
C LYS A 125 0.58 -19.25 11.22
#